data_AF-A0A087A163-F1
#
_entry.id   AF-A0A087A163-F1
#
_cell.length_a   1.000
_cell.length_b   1.000
_cell.length_c   1.000
_cell.angle_alpha   90.00
_cell.angle_beta   90.00
_cell.angle_gamma   90.00
#
_symmetry.space_group_name_H-M   'P 1'
#
loop_
_entity.id
_entity.type
_entity.pdbx_description
1 polymer ?
#
loop_
_entity_poly.entity_id
_entity_poly.type
_entity_poly.pdbx_seq_one_letter_code
_entity_poly.pdbx_strand_id
1 'polypeptide(L)'
;MTGLVQRQFAEPLSLDDIAAAGSVGRSRCCALFRRYVGRTPNEYLTDRRLEEAKRLLDGTNGSVAEIARTCGFSSSSYFIGVFRRRTGLTPKAYRTR
;
A
#
# COMPACT_ATOMS: atom_id res chain seq x y z
N MET A 1 13.55 -7.37 3.26
CA MET A 1 12.06 -7.48 3.24
C MET A 1 11.34 -6.13 3.34
N THR A 2 11.26 -5.47 4.50
CA THR A 2 10.49 -4.20 4.65
C THR A 2 11.06 -3.04 3.82
N GLY A 3 12.39 -2.94 3.72
CA GLY A 3 13.06 -1.91 2.91
C GLY A 3 12.76 -2.00 1.41
N LEU A 4 12.45 -3.20 0.89
CA LEU A 4 12.03 -3.39 -0.50
C LEU A 4 10.64 -2.76 -0.72
N VAL A 5 9.69 -3.09 0.16
CA VAL A 5 8.34 -2.52 0.14
C VAL A 5 8.39 -0.99 0.24
N GLN A 6 9.26 -0.44 1.08
CA GLN A 6 9.42 1.01 1.23
C GLN A 6 9.87 1.71 -0.05
N ARG A 7 10.66 1.05 -0.91
CA ARG A 7 11.24 1.62 -2.12
C ARG A 7 10.42 1.34 -3.38
N GLN A 8 9.79 0.16 -3.47
CA GLN A 8 9.10 -0.30 -4.68
C GLN A 8 7.58 -0.44 -4.51
N PHE A 9 6.97 0.16 -3.48
CA PHE A 9 5.52 0.02 -3.23
C PHE A 9 4.65 0.36 -4.46
N ALA A 10 5.09 1.26 -5.34
CA ALA A 10 4.34 1.67 -6.53
C ALA A 10 4.32 0.61 -7.64
N GLU A 11 5.26 -0.34 -7.62
CA GLU A 11 5.36 -1.40 -8.63
C GLU A 11 4.47 -2.60 -8.27
N PRO A 12 4.12 -3.46 -9.25
CA PRO A 12 3.47 -4.74 -8.99
C PRO A 12 4.40 -5.62 -8.16
N LEU A 13 4.13 -5.70 -6.85
CA LEU A 13 5.00 -6.37 -5.89
C LEU A 13 4.23 -7.55 -5.30
N SER A 14 4.69 -8.76 -5.60
CA SER A 14 4.06 -9.99 -5.12
C SER A 14 4.60 -10.38 -3.74
N LEU A 15 3.85 -11.24 -3.03
CA LEU A 15 4.31 -11.82 -1.78
C LEU A 15 5.62 -12.60 -1.97
N ASP A 16 5.79 -13.23 -3.14
CA ASP A 16 7.00 -13.99 -3.47
C ASP A 16 8.22 -13.06 -3.61
N ASP A 17 8.05 -11.87 -4.20
CA ASP A 17 9.13 -10.86 -4.30
C ASP A 17 9.57 -10.38 -2.91
N ILE A 18 8.60 -10.12 -2.02
CA ILE A 18 8.89 -9.69 -0.65
C ILE A 18 9.61 -10.79 0.12
N ALA A 19 9.20 -12.04 -0.07
CA ALA A 19 9.78 -13.21 0.60
C ALA A 19 11.20 -13.50 0.07
N ALA A 20 11.42 -13.39 -1.24
CA ALA A 20 12.71 -13.50 -1.89
C ALA A 20 13.70 -12.44 -1.38
N ALA A 21 13.25 -11.19 -1.18
CA ALA A 21 14.04 -10.12 -0.57
C ALA A 21 14.38 -10.33 0.92
N GLY A 22 13.94 -11.44 1.52
CA GLY A 22 14.35 -11.90 2.84
C GLY A 22 15.00 -13.27 2.85
N SER A 23 15.21 -13.88 1.69
CA SER A 23 15.66 -15.28 1.55
C SER A 23 14.81 -16.25 2.38
N VAL A 24 13.50 -16.02 2.45
CA VAL A 24 12.53 -16.84 3.19
C VAL A 24 11.39 -17.28 2.28
N GLY A 25 10.76 -18.42 2.59
CA GLY A 25 9.52 -18.82 1.92
C GLY A 25 8.31 -17.99 2.37
N ARG A 26 7.23 -17.98 1.56
CA ARG A 26 5.98 -17.23 1.80
C ARG A 26 5.43 -17.35 3.23
N SER A 27 5.30 -18.58 3.73
CA SER A 27 4.75 -18.84 5.07
C SER A 27 5.61 -18.21 6.17
N ARG A 28 6.94 -18.30 6.03
CA ARG A 28 7.88 -17.71 6.98
C ARG A 28 7.90 -16.19 6.86
N CYS A 29 7.81 -15.64 5.65
CA CYS A 29 7.65 -14.20 5.41
C CYS A 29 6.42 -13.66 6.15
N CYS A 30 5.24 -14.29 5.97
CA CYS A 30 4.02 -13.91 6.67
C CYS A 30 4.15 -14.01 8.20
N ALA A 31 4.79 -15.07 8.72
CA ALA A 31 5.03 -15.23 10.14
C ALA A 31 5.96 -14.15 10.71
N LEU A 32 7.04 -13.81 10.00
CA LEU A 32 7.98 -12.77 10.39
C LEU A 32 7.32 -11.38 10.37
N PHE A 33 6.54 -11.09 9.34
CA PHE A 33 5.78 -9.85 9.24
C PHE A 33 4.76 -9.71 10.38
N ARG A 34 4.00 -10.77 10.69
CA ARG A 34 3.11 -10.76 11.86
C ARG A 34 3.88 -10.58 13.18
N ARG A 35 5.02 -11.25 13.34
CA ARG A 35 5.83 -11.22 14.57
C ARG A 35 6.50 -9.86 14.82
N TYR A 36 7.05 -9.24 13.78
CA TYR A 36 7.87 -8.02 13.92
C TYR A 36 7.17 -6.74 13.48
N VAL A 37 6.21 -6.83 12.55
CA VAL A 37 5.47 -5.68 11.99
C VAL A 37 4.02 -5.65 12.47
N GLY A 38 3.51 -6.77 13.02
CA GLY A 38 2.11 -6.90 13.48
C GLY A 38 1.09 -7.00 12.35
N ARG A 39 1.53 -7.08 11.09
CA ARG A 39 0.68 -7.08 9.89
C ARG A 39 1.26 -8.04 8.87
N THR A 40 0.47 -8.54 7.93
CA THR A 40 0.96 -9.34 6.80
C THR A 40 1.73 -8.48 5.79
N PRO A 41 2.56 -9.08 4.92
CA PRO A 41 3.30 -8.34 3.90
C PRO A 41 2.38 -7.51 2.98
N ASN A 42 1.24 -8.07 2.58
CA ASN A 42 0.25 -7.38 1.74
C ASN A 42 -0.40 -6.19 2.47
N GLU A 43 -0.70 -6.34 3.76
CA GLU A 43 -1.23 -5.23 4.56
C GLU A 43 -0.18 -4.12 4.71
N TYR A 44 1.08 -4.47 4.97
CA TYR A 44 2.17 -3.51 5.08
C TYR A 44 2.39 -2.75 3.76
N LEU A 45 2.38 -3.45 2.63
CA LEU A 45 2.43 -2.84 1.30
C LEU A 45 1.25 -1.88 1.09
N THR A 46 0.05 -2.34 1.40
CA THR A 46 -1.17 -1.52 1.26
C THR A 46 -1.10 -0.26 2.12
N ASP A 47 -0.65 -0.38 3.37
CA ASP A 47 -0.52 0.76 4.27
C ASP A 47 0.49 1.78 3.75
N ARG A 48 1.63 1.32 3.22
CA ARG A 48 2.61 2.21 2.60
C ARG A 48 2.10 2.91 1.35
N ARG A 49 1.32 2.22 0.52
CA ARG A 49 0.64 2.82 -0.65
C ARG A 49 -0.38 3.88 -0.22
N LEU A 50 -1.10 3.65 0.87
CA LEU A 50 -2.07 4.61 1.39
C LEU A 50 -1.40 5.85 1.99
N GLU A 51 -0.25 5.69 2.65
CA GLU A 51 0.53 6.83 3.14
C GLU A 51 0.97 7.75 2.01
N GLU A 52 1.47 7.20 0.90
CA GLU A 52 1.80 8.03 -0.28
C GLU A 52 0.54 8.62 -0.91
N ALA A 53 -0.55 7.86 -0.99
CA ALA A 53 -1.81 8.36 -1.53
C ALA A 53 -2.33 9.56 -0.74
N LYS A 54 -2.25 9.54 0.59
CA LYS A 54 -2.59 10.71 1.43
C LYS A 54 -1.73 11.91 1.09
N ARG A 55 -0.40 11.72 1.02
CA ARG A 55 0.55 12.78 0.65
C ARG A 55 0.23 13.41 -0.70
N LEU A 56 -0.13 12.58 -1.70
CA LEU A 56 -0.53 13.05 -3.02
C LEU A 56 -1.90 13.74 -3.03
N LEU A 57 -2.85 13.27 -2.23
CA LEU A 57 -4.17 13.91 -2.10
C LEU A 57 -4.06 15.31 -1.49
N ASP A 58 -3.16 15.48 -0.52
CA ASP A 58 -2.92 16.74 0.19
C ASP A 58 -2.04 17.72 -0.63
N GLY A 59 -1.07 17.20 -1.37
CA GLY A 59 -0.09 18.01 -2.10
C GLY A 59 -0.37 18.25 -3.58
N THR A 60 -1.36 17.58 -4.18
CA THR A 60 -1.61 17.64 -5.63
C THR A 60 -3.08 17.71 -6.00
N ASN A 61 -3.36 18.30 -7.17
CA ASN A 61 -4.67 18.32 -7.81
C ASN A 61 -4.94 17.10 -8.71
N GLY A 62 -4.10 16.05 -8.63
CA GLY A 62 -4.23 14.85 -9.45
C GLY A 62 -5.58 14.17 -9.26
N SER A 63 -6.07 13.48 -10.30
CA SER A 63 -7.34 12.74 -10.16
C SER A 63 -7.18 11.56 -9.19
N VAL A 64 -8.28 11.15 -8.54
CA VAL A 64 -8.27 9.97 -7.64
C VAL A 64 -7.75 8.72 -8.37
N ALA A 65 -8.08 8.58 -9.66
CA ALA A 65 -7.64 7.47 -10.49
C ALA A 65 -6.13 7.54 -10.81
N GLU A 66 -5.61 8.73 -11.03
CA GLU A 66 -4.18 8.95 -11.24
C GLU A 66 -3.37 8.64 -9.98
N ILE A 67 -3.80 9.16 -8.83
CA ILE A 67 -3.16 8.88 -7.54
C ILE A 67 -3.18 7.38 -7.23
N ALA A 68 -4.30 6.69 -7.50
CA ALA A 68 -4.38 5.24 -7.34
C ALA A 68 -3.31 4.51 -8.17
N ARG A 69 -3.16 4.88 -9.45
CA ARG A 69 -2.14 4.29 -10.33
C ARG A 69 -0.72 4.61 -9.87
N THR A 70 -0.44 5.86 -9.50
CA THR A 70 0.88 6.28 -9.00
C THR A 70 1.27 5.55 -7.72
N CYS A 71 0.31 5.22 -6.86
CA CYS A 71 0.54 4.45 -5.64
C CYS A 71 0.60 2.93 -5.88
N GLY A 72 0.47 2.44 -7.12
CA GLY A 72 0.54 1.02 -7.46
C GLY A 72 -0.74 0.23 -7.20
N PHE A 73 -1.90 0.88 -7.07
CA PHE A 73 -3.20 0.19 -7.03
C PHE A 73 -3.63 -0.24 -8.43
N SER A 74 -4.08 -1.48 -8.55
CA SER A 74 -4.57 -2.06 -9.81
C SER A 74 -5.88 -1.45 -10.31
N SER A 75 -6.67 -0.85 -9.41
CA SER A 75 -7.96 -0.24 -9.74
C SER A 75 -8.30 0.88 -8.77
N SER A 76 -8.86 1.96 -9.31
CA SER A 76 -9.41 3.09 -8.55
C SER A 76 -10.52 2.66 -7.59
N SER A 77 -11.39 1.72 -7.99
CA SER A 77 -12.48 1.23 -7.14
C SER A 77 -11.94 0.46 -5.93
N TYR A 78 -10.93 -0.38 -6.14
CA TYR A 78 -10.24 -1.08 -5.07
C TYR A 78 -9.54 -0.09 -4.13
N PHE A 79 -8.81 0.88 -4.69
CA PHE A 79 -8.18 1.95 -3.93
C PHE A 79 -9.18 2.72 -3.06
N ILE A 80 -10.29 3.19 -3.61
CA ILE A 80 -11.32 3.93 -2.87
C ILE A 80 -11.88 3.10 -1.71
N GLY A 81 -12.17 1.81 -1.96
CA GLY A 81 -12.68 0.90 -0.93
C GLY A 81 -11.68 0.70 0.21
N VAL A 82 -10.42 0.44 -0.13
CA VAL A 82 -9.34 0.27 0.86
C VAL A 82 -9.07 1.56 1.62
N PHE A 83 -8.99 2.69 0.93
CA PHE A 83 -8.75 4.00 1.52
C PHE A 83 -9.86 4.35 2.50
N ARG A 84 -11.13 4.14 2.13
CA ARG A 84 -12.26 4.35 3.04
C ARG A 84 -12.25 3.43 4.25
N ARG A 85 -11.93 2.14 4.07
CA ARG A 85 -11.83 1.20 5.20
C ARG A 85 -10.73 1.60 6.19
N ARG A 86 -9.64 2.18 5.71
CA ARG A 86 -8.48 2.53 6.54
C ARG A 86 -8.54 3.94 7.14
N THR A 87 -9.19 4.88 6.47
CA THR A 87 -9.23 6.31 6.88
C THR A 87 -10.60 6.78 7.33
N GLY A 88 -11.66 6.02 7.08
CA GLY A 88 -13.06 6.41 7.30
C GLY A 88 -13.65 7.29 6.18
N LEU A 89 -12.82 7.89 5.32
CA LEU A 89 -13.24 8.84 4.29
C LEU A 89 -12.95 8.31 2.88
N THR A 90 -13.69 8.77 1.88
CA THR A 90 -13.29 8.52 0.49
C THR A 90 -12.10 9.42 0.13
N PRO A 91 -11.24 9.06 -0.84
CA PRO A 91 -10.14 9.91 -1.28
C PRO A 91 -10.57 11.34 -1.62
N LYS A 92 -11.74 11.49 -2.27
CA LYS A 92 -12.31 12.80 -2.59
C LYS A 92 -12.72 13.58 -1.34
N ALA A 93 -13.40 12.95 -0.40
CA ALA A 93 -13.79 13.59 0.86
C ALA A 93 -12.57 13.95 1.72
N TYR A 94 -11.52 13.11 1.71
CA TYR A 94 -10.26 13.36 2.41
C TYR A 94 -9.57 14.62 1.89
N ARG A 95 -9.54 14.84 0.57
CA ARG A 95 -8.96 16.04 -0.05
C ARG A 95 -9.70 17.33 0.31
N THR A 96 -11.02 17.26 0.51
CA THR A 96 -11.85 18.45 0.79
C THR A 96 -11.93 18.77 2.29
N ARG A 97 -11.31 17.95 3.15
CA ARG A 97 -11.27 18.16 4.60
C ARG A 97 -10.13 19.10 4.99
#